data_AF-A0A534SZK6-F1
#
_entry.id   AF-A0A534SZK6-F1
#
_cell.length_a   1.000
_cell.length_b   1.000
_cell.length_c   1.000
_cell.angle_alpha   90.00
_cell.angle_beta   90.00
_cell.angle_gamma   90.00
#
_symmetry.space_group_name_H-M   'P 1'
#
loop_
_entity.id
_entity.type
_entity.pdbx_description
1 polymer ?
#
loop_
_entity_poly.entity_id
_entity_poly.type
_entity_poly.pdbx_seq_one_letter_code
_entity_poly.pdbx_strand_id
1 'polypeptide(L)'
;MLSTELSRLRRDHFVALILDNEVTVGEFVVDPPLTWTRFVQQAGVFRMADGYPNVLTAAQAKFEMRNWDEVSLPSIMSALDELNDGVDYVLVGNNAGQGLPLAKSLAPSLIAKNAAIIYANSLPEKVAYQQLGYRAFFRRSEAASRLIRLVNNSTRTLSLCFINTIQHNDGNYHDP
;
A
#
# COMPACT_ATOMS: atom_id res chain seq x y z
N MET A 1 9.25 2.54 14.14
CA MET A 1 9.24 1.50 13.09
C MET A 1 7.87 1.53 12.43
N LEU A 2 7.74 1.09 11.18
CA LEU A 2 6.47 1.09 10.44
C LEU A 2 5.37 0.34 11.23
N SER A 3 5.71 -0.84 11.75
CA SER A 3 4.82 -1.67 12.56
C SER A 3 4.24 -0.93 13.77
N THR A 4 5.03 -0.09 14.45
CA THR A 4 4.58 0.73 15.58
C THR A 4 3.52 1.76 15.17
N GLU A 5 3.73 2.46 14.06
CA GLU A 5 2.80 3.47 13.57
C GLU A 5 1.48 2.83 13.12
N LEU A 6 1.56 1.73 12.38
CA LEU A 6 0.37 1.00 11.92
C LEU A 6 -0.40 0.38 13.09
N SER A 7 0.31 -0.18 14.08
CA SER A 7 -0.32 -0.75 15.29
C SER A 7 -1.05 0.31 16.11
N ARG A 8 -0.53 1.55 16.15
CA ARG A 8 -1.21 2.68 16.78
C ARG A 8 -2.50 3.03 16.05
N LEU A 9 -2.46 3.17 14.72
CA LEU A 9 -3.64 3.45 13.90
C LEU A 9 -4.68 2.33 13.98
N ARG A 10 -4.22 1.08 14.06
CA ARG A 10 -5.05 -0.13 14.09
C ARG A 10 -5.98 -0.22 15.30
N ARG A 11 -5.66 0.49 16.40
CA ARG A 11 -6.51 0.55 17.60
C ARG A 11 -7.88 1.13 17.29
N ASP A 12 -7.93 2.15 16.44
CA ASP A 12 -9.14 2.91 16.15
C ASP A 12 -9.67 2.65 14.72
N HIS A 13 -8.79 2.18 13.82
CA HIS A 13 -9.10 1.99 12.40
C HIS A 13 -8.84 0.56 11.93
N PHE A 14 -9.57 0.16 10.89
CA PHE A 14 -9.14 -0.95 10.05
C PHE A 14 -8.06 -0.43 9.10
N VAL A 15 -6.83 -0.90 9.29
CA VAL A 15 -5.66 -0.37 8.58
C VAL A 15 -5.34 -1.22 7.35
N ALA A 16 -5.44 -0.59 6.18
CA ALA A 16 -5.00 -1.18 4.92
C ALA A 16 -3.69 -0.54 4.47
N LEU A 17 -2.58 -1.30 4.51
CA LEU A 17 -1.30 -0.88 3.96
C LEU A 17 -1.26 -1.12 2.44
N ILE A 18 -0.88 -0.11 1.68
CA ILE A 18 -0.80 -0.12 0.23
C ILE A 18 0.66 0.14 -0.15
N LEU A 19 1.24 -0.80 -0.88
CA LEU A 19 2.55 -0.69 -1.49
C LEU A 19 2.33 -0.50 -2.99
N ASP A 20 2.37 0.73 -3.48
CA ASP A 20 2.14 1.01 -4.90
C ASP A 20 2.91 2.26 -5.35
N ASN A 21 2.75 2.67 -6.61
CA ASN A 21 3.32 3.92 -7.14
C ASN A 21 2.39 5.10 -6.81
N GLU A 22 2.93 6.26 -6.43
CA GLU A 22 2.14 7.46 -6.09
C GLU A 22 1.14 7.87 -7.18
N VAL A 23 1.43 7.59 -8.45
CA VAL A 23 0.50 7.86 -9.57
C VAL A 23 -0.79 7.04 -9.51
N THR A 24 -0.83 5.98 -8.71
CA THR A 24 -2.00 5.09 -8.57
C THR A 24 -2.92 5.49 -7.43
N VAL A 25 -2.55 6.48 -6.61
CA VAL A 25 -3.36 6.94 -5.46
C VAL A 25 -4.76 7.38 -5.91
N GLY A 26 -4.90 7.89 -7.13
CA GLY A 26 -6.20 8.24 -7.74
C GLY A 26 -7.20 7.08 -7.84
N GLU A 27 -6.73 5.83 -7.94
CA GLU A 27 -7.58 4.62 -8.01
C GLU A 27 -8.31 4.33 -6.69
N PHE A 28 -7.91 5.00 -5.61
CA PHE A 28 -8.50 4.83 -4.27
C PHE A 28 -9.47 5.96 -3.90
N VAL A 29 -9.69 6.95 -4.78
CA VAL A 29 -10.64 8.04 -4.56
C VAL A 29 -12.06 7.51 -4.69
N VAL A 30 -12.87 7.71 -3.65
CA VAL A 30 -14.27 7.26 -3.56
C VAL A 30 -15.15 8.32 -2.91
N ASP A 31 -16.47 8.10 -2.93
CA ASP A 31 -17.46 8.95 -2.27
C ASP A 31 -18.29 8.10 -1.28
N PRO A 32 -18.32 8.41 0.04
CA PRO A 32 -17.56 9.49 0.70
C PRO A 32 -16.05 9.21 0.74
N PRO A 33 -15.20 10.26 0.76
CA PRO A 33 -13.76 10.09 0.66
C PRO A 33 -13.16 9.42 1.91
N LEU A 34 -12.14 8.59 1.68
CA LEU A 34 -11.48 7.83 2.73
C LEU A 34 -10.41 8.65 3.44
N THR A 35 -10.18 8.36 4.72
CA THR A 35 -8.98 8.84 5.41
C THR A 35 -7.77 8.07 4.91
N TRP A 36 -6.69 8.78 4.63
CA TRP A 36 -5.45 8.16 4.20
C TRP A 36 -4.22 8.81 4.82
N THR A 37 -3.14 8.05 4.83
CA THR A 37 -1.85 8.40 5.43
C THR A 37 -0.74 8.02 4.48
N ARG A 38 0.12 8.98 4.12
CA ARG A 38 1.34 8.69 3.39
C ARG A 38 2.50 8.44 4.35
N PHE A 39 3.25 7.37 4.11
CA PHE A 39 4.46 7.03 4.85
C PHE A 39 5.68 7.29 3.98
N VAL A 40 6.64 8.04 4.52
CA VAL A 40 7.89 8.39 3.84
C VAL A 40 9.07 7.77 4.58
N GLN A 41 10.10 7.42 3.84
CA GLN A 41 11.33 6.90 4.42
C GLN A 41 12.19 8.06 4.93
N GLN A 42 12.58 8.01 6.20
CA GLN A 42 13.50 8.97 6.83
C GLN A 42 14.53 8.21 7.65
N ALA A 43 15.81 8.39 7.32
CA ALA A 43 16.93 7.68 7.96
C ALA A 43 16.71 6.15 8.04
N GLY A 44 16.16 5.56 6.96
CA GLY A 44 15.90 4.12 6.87
C GLY A 44 14.63 3.63 7.57
N VAL A 45 13.84 4.52 8.18
CA VAL A 45 12.59 4.17 8.89
C VAL A 45 11.40 4.85 8.22
N PHE A 46 10.31 4.11 8.01
CA PHE A 46 9.07 4.69 7.52
C PHE A 46 8.31 5.42 8.64
N ARG A 47 7.95 6.68 8.37
CA ARG A 47 7.20 7.56 9.27
C ARG A 47 6.06 8.21 8.51
N MET A 48 5.01 8.58 9.23
CA MET A 48 3.93 9.39 8.67
C MET A 48 4.49 10.73 8.17
N ALA A 49 4.16 11.11 6.94
CA ALA A 49 4.52 12.41 6.40
C ALA A 49 3.77 13.54 7.11
N ASP A 50 4.36 14.74 7.12
CA ASP A 50 3.70 15.94 7.64
C ASP A 50 2.40 16.24 6.88
N GLY A 51 1.37 16.67 7.61
CA GLY A 51 0.04 16.94 7.04
C GLY A 51 -0.87 15.73 6.90
N TYR A 52 -0.46 14.56 7.41
CA TYR A 52 -1.26 13.34 7.46
C TYR A 52 -1.69 12.97 8.89
N PRO A 53 -2.77 12.20 9.07
CA PRO A 53 -3.71 11.72 8.04
C PRO A 53 -4.53 12.84 7.40
N ASN A 54 -5.01 12.63 6.18
CA ASN A 54 -5.86 13.58 5.45
C ASN A 54 -6.99 12.84 4.71
N VAL A 55 -7.92 13.58 4.11
CA VAL A 55 -9.02 13.04 3.30
C VAL A 55 -8.55 12.86 1.86
N LEU A 56 -8.74 11.66 1.31
CA LEU A 56 -8.32 11.34 -0.06
C LEU A 56 -9.35 11.83 -1.08
N THR A 57 -9.19 13.07 -1.51
CA THR A 57 -9.97 13.65 -2.62
C THR A 57 -9.25 13.49 -3.96
N ALA A 58 -9.96 13.67 -5.08
CA ALA A 58 -9.34 13.70 -6.40
C ALA A 58 -8.26 14.79 -6.54
N ALA A 59 -8.48 15.95 -5.90
CA ALA A 59 -7.50 17.04 -5.89
C ALA A 59 -6.24 16.66 -5.10
N GLN A 60 -6.42 16.02 -3.93
CA GLN A 60 -5.29 15.51 -3.16
C GLN A 60 -4.53 14.45 -3.96
N ALA A 61 -5.22 13.45 -4.51
CA ALA A 61 -4.57 12.40 -5.31
C ALA A 61 -3.73 12.99 -6.45
N LYS A 62 -4.23 14.00 -7.17
CA LYS A 62 -3.48 14.69 -8.23
C LYS A 62 -2.25 15.46 -7.71
N PHE A 63 -2.35 16.02 -6.51
CA PHE A 63 -1.20 16.65 -5.86
C PHE A 63 -0.12 15.61 -5.52
N GLU A 64 -0.52 14.44 -5.04
CA GLU A 64 0.41 13.35 -4.66
C GLU A 64 1.19 12.76 -5.81
N MET A 65 0.64 12.77 -7.03
CA MET A 65 1.37 12.34 -8.23
C MET A 65 2.66 13.15 -8.48
N ARG A 66 2.83 14.28 -7.78
CA ARG A 66 4.01 15.15 -7.86
C ARG A 66 4.99 14.93 -6.70
N ASN A 67 4.63 14.12 -5.72
CA ASN A 67 5.48 13.85 -4.56
C ASN A 67 6.43 12.70 -4.90
N TRP A 68 7.71 13.00 -5.02
CA TRP A 68 8.74 12.01 -5.31
C TRP A 68 9.43 11.61 -4.01
N ASP A 69 9.07 10.42 -3.53
CA ASP A 69 9.67 9.88 -2.33
C ASP A 69 11.01 9.22 -2.64
N GLU A 70 12.02 9.56 -1.85
CA GLU A 70 13.23 8.77 -1.75
C GLU A 70 12.88 7.47 -1.01
N VAL A 71 12.80 6.36 -1.75
CA VAL A 71 12.48 5.05 -1.20
C VAL A 71 13.56 4.03 -1.56
N SER A 72 13.80 3.10 -0.64
CA SER A 72 14.75 2.00 -0.82
C SER A 72 14.00 0.68 -0.76
N LEU A 73 14.06 -0.10 -1.83
CA LEU A 73 13.43 -1.43 -1.88
C LEU A 73 13.88 -2.32 -0.70
N PRO A 74 15.19 -2.45 -0.36
CA PRO A 74 15.62 -3.16 0.84
C PRO A 74 14.99 -2.64 2.14
N SER A 75 14.82 -1.32 2.27
CA SER A 75 14.19 -0.73 3.47
C SER A 75 12.70 -1.06 3.56
N ILE A 76 11.98 -1.05 2.43
CA ILE A 76 10.58 -1.49 2.40
C ILE A 76 10.50 -2.97 2.78
N MET A 77 11.32 -3.83 2.16
CA MET A 77 11.35 -5.26 2.46
C MET A 77 11.62 -5.54 3.95
N SER A 78 12.59 -4.85 4.55
CA SER A 78 12.87 -4.94 6.00
C SER A 78 11.67 -4.51 6.85
N ALA A 79 10.96 -3.45 6.45
CA ALA A 79 9.79 -2.99 7.18
C ALA A 79 8.58 -3.95 7.07
N LEU A 80 8.48 -4.69 5.96
CA LEU A 80 7.43 -5.71 5.77
C LEU A 80 7.67 -6.98 6.58
N ASP A 81 8.93 -7.38 6.74
CA ASP A 81 9.31 -8.54 7.56
C ASP A 81 8.93 -8.33 9.04
N GLU A 82 9.02 -7.08 9.51
CA GLU A 82 8.67 -6.68 10.88
C GLU A 82 7.18 -6.36 11.09
N LEU A 83 6.35 -6.44 10.06
CA LEU A 83 4.97 -5.94 10.07
C LEU A 83 4.06 -6.72 11.02
N ASN A 84 4.31 -8.02 11.20
CA ASN A 84 3.56 -8.93 12.08
C ASN A 84 2.03 -8.74 11.96
N ASP A 85 1.31 -8.69 13.07
CA ASP A 85 -0.13 -8.41 13.13
C ASP A 85 -0.43 -6.90 13.25
N GLY A 86 0.53 -6.02 12.95
CA GLY A 86 0.35 -4.56 13.05
C GLY A 86 -0.59 -3.95 12.01
N VAL A 87 -1.10 -4.74 11.07
CA VAL A 87 -1.94 -4.32 9.95
C VAL A 87 -3.13 -5.26 9.77
N ASP A 88 -4.27 -4.75 9.28
CA ASP A 88 -5.44 -5.60 9.01
C ASP A 88 -5.45 -6.16 7.57
N TYR A 89 -4.92 -5.40 6.62
CA TYR A 89 -4.83 -5.84 5.22
C TYR A 89 -3.64 -5.20 4.48
N VAL A 90 -3.02 -5.95 3.56
CA VAL A 90 -1.91 -5.45 2.73
C VAL A 90 -2.25 -5.59 1.25
N LEU A 91 -2.16 -4.49 0.51
CA LEU A 91 -2.22 -4.48 -0.94
C LEU A 91 -0.82 -4.29 -1.50
N VAL A 92 -0.38 -5.21 -2.36
CA VAL A 92 0.90 -5.10 -3.07
C VAL A 92 0.62 -4.83 -4.54
N GLY A 93 1.02 -3.67 -5.02
CA GLY A 93 0.93 -3.26 -6.41
C GLY A 93 1.95 -4.00 -7.27
N ASN A 94 1.50 -4.52 -8.41
CA ASN A 94 2.42 -4.98 -9.43
C ASN A 94 2.99 -3.79 -10.20
N ASN A 95 4.15 -3.31 -9.75
CA ASN A 95 4.90 -2.21 -10.36
C ASN A 95 6.23 -2.71 -10.90
N ALA A 96 6.48 -2.53 -12.20
CA ALA A 96 7.79 -2.55 -12.86
C ALA A 96 8.85 -3.51 -12.24
N GLY A 97 8.48 -4.75 -11.93
CA GLY A 97 9.39 -5.76 -11.34
C GLY A 97 9.62 -5.69 -9.83
N GLN A 98 9.11 -4.69 -9.11
CA GLN A 98 9.24 -4.54 -7.65
C GLN A 98 8.13 -5.25 -6.85
N GLY A 99 6.95 -5.46 -7.46
CA GLY A 99 5.81 -6.06 -6.77
C GLY A 99 6.10 -7.46 -6.20
N LEU A 100 6.80 -8.30 -6.97
CA LEU A 100 7.10 -9.67 -6.56
C LEU A 100 8.14 -9.74 -5.43
N PRO A 101 9.27 -9.02 -5.48
CA PRO A 101 10.18 -8.87 -4.32
C PRO A 101 9.48 -8.42 -3.03
N LEU A 102 8.60 -7.43 -3.11
CA LEU A 102 7.85 -6.93 -1.95
C LEU A 102 6.89 -7.99 -1.41
N ALA A 103 6.14 -8.66 -2.29
CA ALA A 103 5.21 -9.72 -1.91
C ALA A 103 5.92 -10.90 -1.22
N LYS A 104 7.16 -11.22 -1.62
CA LYS A 104 7.98 -12.26 -0.98
C LYS A 104 8.40 -11.93 0.44
N SER A 105 8.50 -10.65 0.78
CA SER A 105 8.99 -10.17 2.09
C SER A 105 7.88 -10.15 3.15
N LEU A 106 6.63 -10.38 2.76
CA LEU A 106 5.51 -10.39 3.68
C LEU A 106 5.45 -11.73 4.43
N ALA A 107 5.14 -11.69 5.73
CA ALA A 107 4.98 -12.91 6.52
C ALA A 107 3.91 -13.86 5.93
N PRO A 108 4.15 -15.19 5.86
CA PRO A 108 3.19 -16.14 5.31
C PRO A 108 1.79 -16.10 5.94
N SER A 109 1.70 -15.76 7.23
CA SER A 109 0.45 -15.59 7.97
C SER A 109 -0.43 -14.48 7.39
N LEU A 110 0.18 -13.36 6.96
CA LEU A 110 -0.51 -12.27 6.29
C LEU A 110 -0.86 -12.63 4.85
N ILE A 111 0.07 -13.24 4.11
CA ILE A 111 -0.14 -13.61 2.69
C ILE A 111 -1.43 -14.42 2.49
N ALA A 112 -1.66 -15.41 3.35
CA ALA A 112 -2.75 -16.37 3.15
C ALA A 112 -4.15 -15.76 3.35
N LYS A 113 -4.30 -14.71 4.17
CA LYS A 113 -5.62 -14.22 4.63
C LYS A 113 -5.80 -12.71 4.54
N ASN A 114 -4.72 -11.95 4.70
CA ASN A 114 -4.74 -10.51 4.92
C ASN A 114 -3.94 -9.76 3.85
N ALA A 115 -3.78 -10.35 2.65
CA ALA A 115 -3.09 -9.68 1.57
C ALA A 115 -3.69 -9.97 0.19
N ALA A 116 -3.53 -9.00 -0.72
CA ALA A 116 -3.90 -9.13 -2.12
C ALA A 116 -2.87 -8.48 -3.04
N ILE A 117 -2.80 -8.97 -4.28
CA ILE A 117 -2.03 -8.34 -5.35
C ILE A 117 -2.98 -7.49 -6.19
N ILE A 118 -2.63 -6.22 -6.34
CA ILE A 118 -3.35 -5.27 -7.20
C ILE A 118 -2.56 -4.99 -8.47
N TYR A 119 -3.25 -4.83 -9.59
CA TYR A 119 -2.61 -4.63 -10.90
C TYR A 119 -3.45 -3.70 -11.78
N ALA A 120 -2.85 -3.16 -12.85
CA ALA A 120 -3.56 -2.32 -13.80
C ALA A 120 -4.45 -3.20 -14.72
N ASN A 121 -3.97 -3.54 -15.91
CA ASN A 121 -4.74 -4.29 -16.90
C ASN A 121 -4.43 -5.80 -16.90
N SER A 122 -3.19 -6.17 -16.61
CA SER A 122 -2.72 -7.55 -16.63
C SER A 122 -1.81 -7.88 -15.44
N LEU A 123 -1.67 -9.17 -15.15
CA LEU A 123 -0.79 -9.70 -14.11
C LEU A 123 -0.08 -10.96 -14.64
N PRO A 124 0.98 -10.81 -15.45
CA PRO A 124 1.71 -11.95 -16.01
C PRO A 124 2.29 -12.89 -14.94
N GLU A 125 2.75 -12.32 -13.82
CA GLU A 125 3.40 -13.06 -12.73
C GLU A 125 2.41 -13.71 -11.75
N LYS A 126 1.11 -13.79 -12.08
CA LYS A 126 0.07 -14.30 -11.17
C LYS A 126 0.43 -15.67 -10.57
N VAL A 127 0.97 -16.58 -11.38
CA VAL A 127 1.39 -17.92 -10.94
C VAL A 127 2.47 -17.83 -9.85
N ALA A 128 3.43 -16.92 -9.98
CA ALA A 128 4.47 -16.73 -8.97
C ALA A 128 3.89 -16.25 -7.64
N TYR A 129 2.95 -15.29 -7.66
CA TYR A 129 2.26 -14.85 -6.45
C TYR A 129 1.41 -15.97 -5.81
N GLN A 130 0.76 -16.81 -6.62
CA GLN A 130 -0.01 -17.95 -6.10
C GLN A 130 0.88 -18.98 -5.41
N GLN A 131 2.08 -19.23 -5.93
CA GLN A 131 3.08 -20.10 -5.31
C GLN A 131 3.57 -19.57 -3.96
N LEU A 132 3.60 -18.25 -3.78
CA LEU A 132 3.88 -17.61 -2.48
C LEU A 132 2.71 -17.73 -1.48
N GLY A 133 1.53 -18.13 -1.94
CA GLY A 133 0.35 -18.31 -1.10
C GLY A 133 -0.75 -17.27 -1.28
N TYR A 134 -0.56 -16.24 -2.12
CA TYR A 134 -1.59 -15.24 -2.38
C TYR A 134 -2.83 -15.88 -3.02
N ARG A 135 -4.00 -15.43 -2.59
CA ARG A 135 -5.31 -15.91 -3.08
C ARG A 135 -6.21 -14.81 -3.64
N ALA A 136 -5.97 -13.56 -3.25
CA ALA A 136 -6.73 -12.41 -3.72
C ALA A 136 -5.96 -11.61 -4.78
N PHE A 137 -6.63 -11.38 -5.92
CA PHE A 137 -6.09 -10.68 -7.08
C PHE A 137 -7.21 -9.85 -7.69
N PHE A 138 -6.99 -8.56 -7.89
CA PHE A 138 -7.98 -7.67 -8.49
C PHE A 138 -7.33 -6.43 -9.10
N ARG A 139 -8.07 -5.70 -9.93
CA ARG A 139 -7.55 -4.46 -10.52
C ARG A 139 -7.42 -3.37 -9.46
N ARG A 140 -6.48 -2.43 -9.66
CA ARG A 140 -6.31 -1.25 -8.81
C ARG A 140 -7.62 -0.48 -8.63
N SER A 141 -8.36 -0.28 -9.72
CA SER A 141 -9.68 0.38 -9.73
C SER A 141 -10.75 -0.31 -8.89
N GLU A 142 -10.55 -1.58 -8.51
CA GLU A 142 -11.48 -2.32 -7.66
C GLU A 142 -11.06 -2.26 -6.18
N ALA A 143 -9.84 -1.83 -5.88
CA ALA A 143 -9.20 -2.00 -4.58
C ALA A 143 -9.96 -1.30 -3.44
N ALA A 144 -10.32 -0.03 -3.61
CA ALA A 144 -11.07 0.71 -2.60
C ALA A 144 -12.41 0.03 -2.29
N SER A 145 -13.16 -0.37 -3.33
CA SER A 145 -14.46 -1.04 -3.14
C SER A 145 -14.33 -2.38 -2.40
N ARG A 146 -13.23 -3.11 -2.62
CA ARG A 146 -12.93 -4.37 -1.94
C ARG A 146 -12.58 -4.13 -0.47
N LEU A 147 -11.73 -3.16 -0.18
CA LEU A 147 -11.37 -2.78 1.18
C LEU A 147 -12.61 -2.34 1.98
N ILE A 148 -13.46 -1.49 1.40
CA ILE A 148 -14.72 -1.07 2.04
C ILE A 148 -15.59 -2.27 2.40
N ARG A 149 -15.75 -3.24 1.47
CA ARG A 149 -16.52 -4.47 1.76
C ARG A 149 -15.89 -5.32 2.86
N LEU A 150 -14.56 -5.37 2.96
CA LEU A 150 -13.88 -6.07 4.05
C LEU A 150 -14.16 -5.40 5.40
N VAL A 151 -14.17 -4.06 5.43
CA VAL A 151 -14.43 -3.28 6.64
C VAL A 151 -15.88 -3.29 7.08
N ASN A 152 -16.84 -3.54 6.19
CA ASN A 152 -18.26 -3.67 6.60
C ASN A 152 -18.52 -4.79 7.63
N ASN A 153 -17.58 -5.72 7.80
CA ASN A 153 -17.63 -6.76 8.84
C ASN A 153 -16.87 -6.36 10.13
N SER A 154 -16.41 -5.12 10.23
CA SER A 154 -15.62 -4.55 11.32
C SER A 154 -16.36 -3.35 11.92
N THR A 155 -16.15 -3.10 13.21
CA THR A 155 -16.65 -1.91 13.92
C THR A 155 -15.78 -0.67 13.71
N ARG A 156 -14.60 -0.84 13.13
CA ARG A 156 -13.61 0.22 12.87
C ARG A 156 -13.78 0.82 11.47
N THR A 157 -13.48 2.10 11.31
CA THR A 157 -13.48 2.78 10.00
C THR A 157 -12.21 2.44 9.21
N LEU A 158 -12.31 2.40 7.88
CA LEU A 158 -11.17 2.14 6.99
C LEU A 158 -10.21 3.33 7.00
N SER A 159 -8.92 3.05 7.20
CA SER A 159 -7.83 4.01 7.00
C SER A 159 -6.80 3.43 6.04
N LEU A 160 -6.51 4.16 4.97
CA LEU A 160 -5.53 3.77 3.97
C LEU A 160 -4.14 4.25 4.40
N CYS A 161 -3.14 3.37 4.39
CA CYS A 161 -1.75 3.70 4.66
C CYS A 161 -0.93 3.41 3.41
N PHE A 162 -0.23 4.39 2.86
CA PHE A 162 0.44 4.27 1.57
C PHE A 162 1.96 4.40 1.72
N ILE A 163 2.71 3.49 1.10
CA ILE A 163 4.15 3.59 0.90
C ILE A 163 4.41 3.56 -0.61
N ASN A 164 5.08 4.58 -1.11
CA ASN A 164 5.55 4.58 -2.49
C ASN A 164 6.61 3.48 -2.67
N THR A 165 6.52 2.70 -3.75
CA THR A 165 7.48 1.62 -4.01
C THR A 165 8.57 2.01 -5.00
N ILE A 166 8.33 3.00 -5.85
CA ILE A 166 9.27 3.40 -6.90
C ILE A 166 10.11 4.59 -6.42
N GLN A 167 11.42 4.43 -6.46
CA GLN A 167 12.33 5.55 -6.36
C GLN A 167 12.40 6.23 -7.73
N HIS A 168 11.96 7.48 -7.79
CA HIS A 168 12.22 8.34 -8.93
C HIS A 168 13.67 8.83 -8.85
N ASN A 169 14.49 8.37 -9.77
CA ASN A 169 15.84 8.84 -10.01
C ASN A 169 16.03 9.06 -11.52
N ASP A 170 17.15 9.65 -11.94
CA ASP A 170 17.42 9.97 -13.35
C ASP A 170 17.33 8.75 -14.30
N GLY A 171 17.42 7.51 -13.77
CA GLY A 171 17.29 6.28 -14.53
C GLY A 171 15.86 5.71 -14.64
N ASN A 172 14.92 6.19 -13.83
CA ASN A 172 13.51 5.77 -13.80
C ASN A 172 12.53 6.94 -14.04
N TYR A 173 13.04 8.09 -14.48
CA TYR A 173 12.24 9.25 -14.86
C TYR A 173 11.31 8.88 -16.04
N HIS A 174 10.02 8.88 -15.77
CA HIS A 174 9.00 8.97 -16.81
C HIS A 174 8.27 10.30 -16.59
N ASP A 175 8.52 11.26 -17.49
CA ASP A 175 7.69 12.46 -17.59
C ASP A 175 6.24 12.00 -17.77
N PRO A 176 5.29 12.42 -16.91
CA PRO A 176 3.89 11.99 -17.02
C PRO A 176 3.21 12.39 -18.33
#